data_AF-Q5WGU5-F1
#
_entry.id   AF-Q5WGU5-F1
#
_cell.length_a   1.000
_cell.length_b   1.000
_cell.length_c   1.000
_cell.angle_alpha   90.00
_cell.angle_beta   90.00
_cell.angle_gamma   90.00
#
_symmetry.space_group_name_H-M   'P 1'
#
loop_
_entity.id
_entity.type
_entity.pdbx_description
1 polymer ?
#
loop_
_entity_poly.entity_id
_entity_poly.type
_entity_poly.pdbx_seq_one_letter_code
_entity_poly.pdbx_strand_id
1 'polypeptide(L)'
;MDGVFVYWFGWLAWIAGTFLLPKNELRQVMCASILALLCFIPLNVIISGNQISIGYVFSLLICYLQLGKLKFIGIMYPAVCCIFVAATYIGIQELIRLDPVILLIDGRFLSAGAVLLTIFIIKRRANRTAVLATGLLYGDLFLNVYRHGLNGGMELGSLAFFDVFAISVSMSTAALVFSVAMEKWRQHVLANNRQPKPVPTRIDKHA
;
A
#
# COMPACT_ATOMS: atom_id res chain seq x y z
N MET A 1 -1.72 19.59 -7.79
CA MET A 1 -2.98 19.67 -7.03
C MET A 1 -3.01 18.51 -6.05
N ASP A 2 -3.43 18.76 -4.81
CA ASP A 2 -3.55 17.70 -3.79
C ASP A 2 -4.72 16.76 -4.12
N GLY A 3 -4.53 15.46 -3.88
CA GLY A 3 -5.55 14.42 -4.06
C GLY A 3 -5.64 13.82 -5.47
N VAL A 4 -4.89 14.32 -6.45
CA VAL A 4 -4.95 13.84 -7.84
C VAL A 4 -4.61 12.35 -7.93
N PHE A 5 -3.55 11.92 -7.24
CA PHE A 5 -3.10 10.53 -7.32
C PHE A 5 -4.08 9.58 -6.62
N VAL A 6 -4.67 10.02 -5.51
CA VAL A 6 -5.69 9.26 -4.79
C VAL A 6 -6.88 8.95 -5.67
N TYR A 7 -7.46 9.98 -6.30
CA TYR A 7 -8.63 9.79 -7.14
C TYR A 7 -8.26 8.97 -8.37
N TRP A 8 -7.12 9.24 -8.99
CA TRP A 8 -6.69 8.54 -10.20
C TRP A 8 -6.46 7.05 -9.94
N PHE A 9 -5.65 6.69 -8.94
CA PHE A 9 -5.43 5.29 -8.57
C PHE A 9 -6.67 4.64 -7.98
N GLY A 10 -7.49 5.38 -7.23
CA GLY A 10 -8.75 4.88 -6.67
C GLY A 10 -9.75 4.49 -7.76
N TRP A 11 -9.95 5.34 -8.77
CA TRP A 11 -10.81 5.03 -9.91
C TRP A 11 -10.27 3.86 -10.73
N LEU A 12 -8.95 3.82 -10.99
CA LEU A 12 -8.33 2.68 -11.68
C LEU A 12 -8.53 1.37 -10.91
N ALA A 13 -8.32 1.38 -9.59
CA ALA A 13 -8.52 0.20 -8.75
C ALA A 13 -9.99 -0.25 -8.73
N TRP A 14 -10.94 0.69 -8.72
CA TRP A 14 -12.36 0.38 -8.77
C TRP A 14 -12.78 -0.21 -10.13
N ILE A 15 -12.35 0.37 -11.25
CA ILE A 15 -12.59 -0.17 -12.60
C ILE A 15 -11.95 -1.55 -12.72
N ALA A 16 -10.70 -1.71 -12.27
CA ALA A 16 -10.04 -3.00 -12.29
C ALA A 16 -10.78 -4.07 -11.47
N GLY A 17 -11.25 -3.71 -10.28
CA GLY A 17 -11.98 -4.61 -9.39
C GLY A 17 -13.36 -5.01 -9.95
N THR A 18 -14.07 -4.10 -10.61
CA THR A 18 -15.42 -4.34 -11.13
C THR A 18 -15.42 -5.13 -12.44
N PHE A 19 -14.49 -4.83 -13.36
CA PHE A 19 -14.48 -5.41 -14.71
C PHE A 19 -13.51 -6.59 -14.89
N LEU A 20 -12.32 -6.58 -14.27
CA LEU A 20 -11.30 -7.60 -14.51
C LEU A 20 -11.33 -8.79 -13.53
N LEU A 21 -11.86 -8.60 -12.31
CA LEU A 21 -11.86 -9.68 -11.31
C LEU A 21 -13.07 -10.63 -11.44
N PRO A 22 -12.86 -11.96 -11.29
CA PRO A 22 -13.93 -12.94 -11.30
C PRO A 22 -14.91 -12.70 -10.13
N LYS A 23 -16.19 -13.05 -10.35
CA LYS A 23 -17.27 -12.84 -9.38
C LYS A 23 -16.97 -13.62 -8.09
N ASN A 24 -16.73 -12.88 -7.00
CA ASN A 24 -16.48 -13.42 -5.67
C ASN A 24 -17.01 -12.44 -4.60
N GLU A 25 -17.37 -12.93 -3.41
CA GLU A 25 -17.87 -12.11 -2.30
C GLU A 25 -16.81 -11.11 -1.83
N LEU A 26 -15.55 -11.56 -1.73
CA LEU A 26 -14.41 -10.69 -1.38
C LEU A 26 -14.24 -9.52 -2.37
N ARG A 27 -14.54 -9.73 -3.65
CA ARG A 27 -14.46 -8.68 -4.68
C ARG A 27 -15.50 -7.58 -4.42
N GLN A 28 -16.72 -7.97 -4.06
CA GLN A 28 -17.79 -7.00 -3.78
C GLN A 28 -17.40 -6.10 -2.61
N VAL A 29 -16.90 -6.69 -1.52
CA VAL A 29 -16.43 -5.95 -0.34
C VAL A 29 -15.27 -5.02 -0.69
N MET A 30 -14.29 -5.47 -1.50
CA MET A 30 -13.17 -4.63 -1.93
C MET A 30 -13.61 -3.46 -2.82
N CYS A 31 -14.50 -3.68 -3.79
CA CYS A 31 -14.95 -2.60 -4.67
C CYS A 31 -15.81 -1.59 -3.90
N ALA A 32 -16.67 -2.07 -3.01
CA ALA A 32 -17.48 -1.22 -2.14
C ALA A 32 -16.60 -0.39 -1.18
N SER A 33 -15.55 -0.99 -0.60
CA SER A 33 -14.65 -0.27 0.30
C SER A 33 -13.81 0.80 -0.42
N ILE A 34 -13.34 0.53 -1.64
CA ILE A 34 -12.63 1.54 -2.46
C ILE A 34 -13.58 2.70 -2.78
N LEU A 35 -14.81 2.41 -3.20
CA LEU A 35 -15.79 3.45 -3.51
C LEU A 35 -16.17 4.27 -2.27
N ALA A 36 -16.40 3.61 -1.13
CA ALA A 36 -16.65 4.28 0.14
C ALA A 36 -15.48 5.18 0.56
N LEU A 37 -14.24 4.70 0.40
CA LEU A 37 -13.04 5.50 0.68
C LEU A 37 -13.00 6.77 -0.18
N LEU A 38 -13.24 6.65 -1.50
CA LEU A 38 -13.29 7.80 -2.43
C LEU A 38 -14.34 8.83 -2.01
N CYS A 39 -15.50 8.40 -1.51
CA CYS A 39 -16.54 9.29 -1.00
C CYS A 39 -16.18 9.93 0.35
N PHE A 40 -15.40 9.25 1.20
CA PHE A 40 -15.05 9.73 2.55
C PHE A 40 -13.82 10.61 2.62
N ILE A 41 -12.89 10.50 1.66
CA ILE A 41 -11.70 11.36 1.57
C ILE A 41 -12.02 12.86 1.63
N PRO A 42 -12.99 13.41 0.86
CA PRO A 42 -13.27 14.84 0.90
C PRO A 42 -14.05 15.28 2.15
N LEU A 43 -14.54 14.34 2.96
CA LEU A 43 -15.30 14.66 4.16
C LEU A 43 -14.35 14.86 5.34
N ASN A 44 -14.26 16.10 5.81
CA ASN A 44 -13.45 16.47 6.97
C ASN A 44 -14.38 16.92 8.11
N VAL A 45 -14.09 16.45 9.32
CA VAL A 45 -14.77 16.88 10.55
C VAL A 45 -13.83 17.80 11.31
N ILE A 46 -14.33 18.97 11.73
CA ILE A 46 -13.57 19.95 12.50
C ILE A 46 -14.01 19.83 13.97
N ILE A 47 -13.09 19.47 14.86
CA ILE A 47 -13.36 19.37 16.30
C ILE A 47 -12.33 20.23 17.03
N SER A 48 -12.79 21.29 17.71
CA SER A 48 -11.94 22.15 18.55
C SER A 48 -10.68 22.69 17.83
N GLY A 49 -10.79 23.04 16.54
CA GLY A 49 -9.67 23.51 15.72
C GLY A 49 -8.83 22.41 15.05
N ASN A 50 -9.09 21.14 15.35
CA ASN A 50 -8.45 20.00 14.68
C ASN A 50 -9.31 19.53 13.51
N GLN A 51 -8.69 19.30 12.36
CA GLN A 51 -9.34 18.75 11.17
C GLN A 51 -8.99 17.26 11.05
N ILE A 52 -10.01 16.41 10.98
CA ILE A 52 -9.84 14.96 10.85
C ILE A 52 -10.66 14.48 9.66
N SER A 53 -10.01 13.85 8.69
CA SER A 53 -10.69 13.24 7.55
C SER A 53 -11.42 11.96 7.95
N ILE A 54 -12.68 11.82 7.50
CA ILE A 54 -13.45 10.58 7.69
C ILE A 54 -12.80 9.43 6.92
N GLY A 55 -12.23 9.71 5.74
CA GLY A 55 -11.47 8.75 4.96
C GLY A 55 -10.29 8.16 5.75
N TYR A 56 -9.69 8.97 6.64
CA TYR A 56 -8.53 8.54 7.42
C TYR A 56 -8.95 7.53 8.48
N VAL A 57 -10.02 7.83 9.23
CA VAL A 57 -10.60 6.91 10.22
C VAL A 57 -11.06 5.60 9.55
N PHE A 58 -11.71 5.72 8.38
CA PHE A 58 -12.15 4.56 7.61
C PHE A 58 -10.97 3.68 7.16
N SER A 59 -9.88 4.29 6.68
CA SER A 59 -8.68 3.56 6.27
C SER A 59 -7.99 2.83 7.44
N LEU A 60 -7.95 3.43 8.62
CA LEU A 60 -7.48 2.79 9.85
C LEU A 60 -8.31 1.57 10.21
N LEU A 61 -9.65 1.70 10.15
CA LEU A 61 -10.57 0.61 10.44
C LEU A 61 -10.34 -0.58 9.52
N ILE A 62 -10.20 -0.35 8.21
CA ILE A 62 -9.87 -1.42 7.24
C ILE A 62 -8.55 -2.10 7.60
N CYS A 63 -7.54 -1.33 7.96
CA CYS A 63 -6.24 -1.88 8.32
C CYS A 63 -6.30 -2.75 9.59
N TYR A 64 -7.06 -2.33 10.61
CA TYR A 64 -7.26 -3.13 11.81
C TYR A 64 -8.01 -4.43 11.53
N LEU A 65 -9.06 -4.40 10.70
CA LEU A 65 -9.77 -5.62 10.29
C LEU A 65 -8.83 -6.60 9.56
N GLN A 66 -7.87 -6.10 8.80
CA GLN A 66 -6.90 -6.94 8.08
C GLN A 66 -5.82 -7.51 9.02
N LEU A 67 -5.35 -6.72 10.00
CA LEU A 67 -4.39 -7.16 11.00
C LEU A 67 -5.00 -8.09 12.05
N GLY A 68 -6.27 -7.90 12.41
CA GLY A 68 -7.01 -8.72 13.38
C GLY A 68 -7.19 -10.19 12.97
N LYS A 69 -6.94 -10.51 11.69
CA LYS A 69 -6.90 -11.90 11.19
C LYS A 69 -5.64 -12.66 11.64
N LEU A 70 -4.63 -11.97 12.18
CA LEU A 70 -3.40 -12.58 12.68
C LEU A 70 -3.54 -13.01 14.14
N LYS A 71 -2.88 -14.11 14.51
CA LYS A 71 -2.75 -14.53 15.92
C LYS A 71 -1.94 -13.48 16.69
N PHE A 72 -2.30 -13.25 17.96
CA PHE A 72 -1.72 -12.20 18.82
C PHE A 72 -0.17 -12.18 18.84
N ILE A 73 0.46 -13.36 18.94
CA ILE A 73 1.93 -13.52 18.92
C ILE A 73 2.53 -13.10 17.56
N GLY A 74 1.78 -13.28 16.48
CA GLY A 74 2.17 -12.87 15.13
C GLY A 74 2.01 -11.37 14.84
N ILE A 75 1.50 -10.57 15.79
CA ILE A 75 1.29 -9.12 15.63
C ILE A 75 2.55 -8.33 16.00
N MET A 76 3.40 -8.85 16.90
CA MET A 76 4.62 -8.17 17.36
C MET A 76 5.56 -7.78 16.22
N TYR A 77 5.87 -8.72 15.31
CA TYR A 77 6.75 -8.45 14.17
C TYR A 77 6.17 -7.39 13.20
N PRO A 78 4.89 -7.49 12.75
CA PRO A 78 4.20 -6.43 12.03
C PRO A 78 4.22 -5.07 12.73
N ALA A 79 4.04 -5.03 14.05
CA ALA A 79 4.02 -3.79 14.81
C ALA A 79 5.38 -3.07 14.76
N VAL A 80 6.48 -3.81 14.98
CA VAL A 80 7.85 -3.25 14.84
C VAL A 80 8.08 -2.73 13.42
N CYS A 81 7.64 -3.46 12.40
CA CYS A 81 7.73 -3.00 11.01
C CYS A 81 6.95 -1.70 10.77
N CYS A 82 5.77 -1.54 11.38
CA CYS A 82 4.98 -0.31 11.28
C CYS A 82 5.73 0.88 11.89
N ILE A 83 6.43 0.68 13.00
CA ILE A 83 7.21 1.73 13.66
C ILE A 83 8.34 2.21 12.74
N PHE A 84 9.08 1.31 12.08
CA PHE A 84 10.11 1.70 11.12
C PHE A 84 9.56 2.47 9.91
N VAL A 85 8.40 2.05 9.40
CA VAL A 85 7.71 2.76 8.32
C VAL A 85 7.27 4.15 8.77
N ALA A 86 6.64 4.26 9.95
CA ALA A 86 6.22 5.52 10.54
C ALA A 86 7.40 6.47 10.76
N ALA A 87 8.50 5.97 11.33
CA ALA A 87 9.72 6.74 11.56
C ALA A 87 10.33 7.26 10.24
N THR A 88 10.33 6.43 9.19
CA THR A 88 10.79 6.84 7.85
C THR A 88 9.92 7.96 7.29
N TYR A 89 8.59 7.82 7.38
CA TYR A 89 7.66 8.84 6.90
C TYR A 89 7.85 10.17 7.64
N ILE A 90 7.92 10.14 8.98
CA ILE A 90 8.17 11.32 9.82
C ILE A 90 9.51 11.96 9.45
N GLY A 91 10.57 11.16 9.35
CA GLY A 91 11.92 11.63 9.05
C GLY A 91 11.99 12.35 7.70
N ILE A 92 11.37 11.79 6.65
CA ILE A 92 11.33 12.44 5.33
C ILE A 92 10.49 13.71 5.35
N GLN A 93 9.34 13.70 6.05
CA GLN A 93 8.44 14.85 6.09
C GLN A 93 8.99 16.02 6.93
N GLU A 94 9.82 15.75 7.93
CA GLU A 94 10.61 16.76 8.63
C GLU A 94 11.82 17.22 7.81
N LEU A 95 12.50 16.30 7.11
CA LEU A 95 13.61 16.65 6.23
C LEU A 95 13.18 17.62 5.12
N ILE A 96 12.04 17.35 4.47
CA ILE A 96 11.43 18.24 3.46
C ILE A 96 11.07 19.61 4.07
N ARG A 97 10.64 19.63 5.33
CA ARG A 97 10.31 20.89 6.03
C ARG A 97 11.56 21.71 6.36
N LEU A 98 12.64 21.05 6.80
CA LEU A 98 13.88 21.70 7.21
C LEU A 98 14.70 22.19 6.02
N ASP A 99 14.80 21.38 4.96
CA ASP A 99 15.57 21.72 3.77
C ASP A 99 14.78 21.41 2.49
N PRO A 100 14.18 22.43 1.84
CA PRO A 100 13.45 22.24 0.60
C PRO A 100 14.36 22.00 -0.60
N VAL A 101 15.70 22.16 -0.49
CA VAL A 101 16.64 21.93 -1.61
C VAL A 101 16.66 20.47 -2.03
N ILE A 102 16.28 19.56 -1.13
CA ILE A 102 16.17 18.11 -1.37
C ILE A 102 15.02 17.79 -2.35
N LEU A 103 14.10 18.73 -2.60
CA LEU A 103 13.02 18.62 -3.57
C LEU A 103 13.52 18.77 -5.01
N LEU A 104 14.42 17.88 -5.44
CA LEU A 104 14.69 17.67 -6.87
C LEU A 104 13.49 17.00 -7.58
N ILE A 105 12.63 16.33 -6.80
CA ILE A 105 11.40 15.63 -7.22
C ILE A 105 10.27 16.08 -6.27
N ASP A 106 9.02 16.02 -6.73
CA ASP A 106 7.84 16.27 -5.88
C ASP A 106 7.92 15.40 -4.60
N GLY A 107 7.81 16.06 -3.43
CA GLY A 107 8.00 15.46 -2.11
C GLY A 107 7.07 14.28 -1.84
N ARG A 108 5.95 14.17 -2.57
CA ARG A 108 5.05 13.01 -2.52
C ARG A 108 5.71 11.73 -3.02
N PHE A 109 6.48 11.80 -4.09
CA PHE A 109 7.21 10.64 -4.60
C PHE A 109 8.41 10.29 -3.74
N LEU A 110 9.08 11.30 -3.17
CA LEU A 110 10.19 11.07 -2.25
C LEU A 110 9.74 10.33 -0.99
N SER A 111 8.66 10.80 -0.36
CA SER A 111 8.08 10.16 0.84
C SER A 111 7.54 8.75 0.53
N ALA A 112 6.78 8.59 -0.56
CA ALA A 112 6.29 7.27 -0.99
C ALA A 112 7.44 6.30 -1.29
N GLY A 113 8.47 6.77 -2.02
CA GLY A 113 9.64 5.98 -2.37
C GLY A 113 10.43 5.51 -1.16
N ALA A 114 10.69 6.40 -0.20
CA ALA A 114 11.41 6.06 1.03
C ALA A 114 10.66 5.01 1.86
N VAL A 115 9.35 5.21 2.08
CA VAL A 115 8.51 4.27 2.83
C VAL A 115 8.43 2.90 2.14
N LEU A 116 8.31 2.89 0.80
CA LEU A 116 8.34 1.68 0.01
C LEU A 116 9.66 0.92 0.21
N LEU A 117 10.80 1.59 0.03
CA LEU A 117 12.11 0.98 0.20
C LEU A 117 12.24 0.34 1.59
N THR A 118 11.85 1.06 2.64
CA THR A 118 11.86 0.55 4.02
C THR A 118 11.05 -0.74 4.14
N ILE A 119 9.81 -0.78 3.64
CA ILE A 119 9.01 -2.01 3.78
C ILE A 119 9.53 -3.17 2.91
N PHE A 120 10.09 -2.88 1.73
CA PHE A 120 10.66 -3.91 0.85
C PHE A 120 11.88 -4.58 1.47
N ILE A 121 12.72 -3.81 2.19
CA ILE A 121 13.88 -4.32 2.91
C ILE A 121 13.43 -5.18 4.09
N ILE A 122 12.48 -4.68 4.88
CA ILE A 122 12.09 -5.33 6.13
C ILE A 122 11.24 -6.58 5.89
N LYS A 123 10.31 -6.55 4.92
CA LYS A 123 9.24 -7.56 4.82
C LYS A 123 9.07 -8.11 3.40
N ARG A 124 9.26 -9.42 3.25
CA ARG A 124 9.26 -10.10 1.94
C ARG A 124 7.89 -10.18 1.25
N ARG A 125 6.82 -10.68 1.87
CA ARG A 125 5.51 -10.88 1.18
C ARG A 125 4.24 -10.79 2.03
N ALA A 126 4.14 -11.56 3.12
CA ALA A 126 2.85 -11.69 3.81
C ALA A 126 2.41 -10.40 4.52
N ASN A 127 1.19 -9.92 4.24
CA ASN A 127 0.59 -8.72 4.84
C ASN A 127 1.48 -7.46 4.75
N ARG A 128 2.30 -7.35 3.69
CA ARG A 128 3.20 -6.20 3.50
C ARG A 128 2.44 -4.91 3.28
N THR A 129 1.43 -4.94 2.41
CA THR A 129 0.56 -3.79 2.09
C THR A 129 -0.19 -3.30 3.32
N ALA A 130 -0.75 -4.22 4.13
CA ALA A 130 -1.44 -3.87 5.37
C ALA A 130 -0.50 -3.19 6.38
N VAL A 131 0.72 -3.71 6.56
CA VAL A 131 1.73 -3.12 7.46
C VAL A 131 2.23 -1.77 6.97
N LEU A 132 2.45 -1.61 5.66
CA LEU A 132 2.80 -0.32 5.07
C LEU A 132 1.68 0.71 5.29
N ALA A 133 0.43 0.31 5.06
CA ALA A 133 -0.73 1.17 5.21
C ALA A 133 -0.89 1.63 6.67
N THR A 134 -0.81 0.70 7.63
CA THR A 134 -0.83 1.08 9.06
C THR A 134 0.34 1.93 9.47
N GLY A 135 1.55 1.62 9.01
CA GLY A 135 2.74 2.39 9.33
C GLY A 135 2.64 3.84 8.84
N LEU A 136 2.09 4.06 7.64
CA LEU A 136 1.83 5.40 7.10
C LEU A 136 0.80 6.16 7.93
N LEU A 137 -0.32 5.52 8.27
CA LEU A 137 -1.37 6.13 9.10
C LEU A 137 -0.78 6.53 10.47
N TYR A 138 -0.11 5.62 11.17
CA TYR A 138 0.54 5.96 12.43
C TYR A 138 1.63 7.02 12.28
N GLY A 139 2.38 7.02 11.17
CA GLY A 139 3.35 8.07 10.85
C GLY A 139 2.70 9.44 10.78
N ASP A 140 1.57 9.57 10.07
CA ASP A 140 0.82 10.83 9.94
C ASP A 140 0.23 11.29 11.28
N LEU A 141 -0.29 10.34 12.08
CA LEU A 141 -0.77 10.63 13.43
C LEU A 141 0.35 11.16 14.33
N PHE A 142 1.48 10.47 14.42
CA PHE A 142 2.58 10.88 15.28
C PHE A 142 3.22 12.19 14.82
N LEU A 143 3.34 12.39 13.51
CA LEU A 143 3.81 13.65 12.94
C LEU A 143 2.92 14.82 13.35
N ASN A 144 1.60 14.67 13.21
CA ASN A 144 0.65 15.72 13.58
C ASN A 144 0.62 15.99 15.08
N VAL A 145 0.71 14.94 15.91
CA VAL A 145 0.83 15.09 17.36
C VAL A 145 2.11 15.85 17.74
N TYR A 146 3.24 15.54 17.11
CA TYR A 146 4.50 16.25 17.32
C TYR A 146 4.40 17.73 16.89
N ARG A 147 3.71 18.01 15.78
CA ARG A 147 3.55 19.35 15.20
C ARG A 147 2.44 20.18 15.86
N HIS A 148 1.56 19.58 16.63
CA HIS A 148 0.42 20.26 17.25
C HIS A 148 0.85 21.46 18.10
N GLY A 149 1.94 21.34 18.85
CA GLY A 149 2.48 22.44 19.67
C GLY A 149 3.06 23.61 18.87
N LEU A 150 3.36 23.42 17.58
CA LEU A 150 3.97 24.43 16.71
C LEU A 150 2.94 25.17 15.85
N ASN A 151 1.91 24.46 15.38
CA ASN A 151 0.96 24.99 14.39
C ASN A 151 -0.43 25.32 14.95
N GLY A 152 -0.70 25.05 16.23
CA GLY A 152 -1.97 25.42 16.89
C GLY A 152 -3.19 24.59 16.48
N GLY A 153 -3.01 23.53 15.69
CA GLY A 153 -4.05 22.57 15.29
C GLY A 153 -3.47 21.32 14.63
N MET A 154 -4.19 20.20 14.72
CA MET A 154 -3.87 18.93 14.03
C MET A 154 -4.69 18.79 12.75
N GLU A 155 -4.04 18.42 11.65
CA GLU A 155 -4.70 18.08 10.38
C GLU A 155 -4.39 16.61 10.04
N LEU A 156 -5.30 15.70 10.40
CA LEU A 156 -5.16 14.27 10.14
C LEU A 156 -5.82 13.89 8.83
N GLY A 157 -5.02 13.27 7.94
CA GLY A 157 -5.50 12.80 6.65
C GLY A 157 -5.69 13.91 5.62
N SER A 158 -4.68 14.77 5.44
CA SER A 158 -4.70 15.74 4.35
C SER A 158 -4.75 15.05 2.97
N LEU A 159 -5.23 15.75 1.95
CA LEU A 159 -5.25 15.23 0.57
C LEU A 159 -3.84 14.88 0.06
N ALA A 160 -2.82 15.61 0.50
CA ALA A 160 -1.43 15.32 0.17
C ALA A 160 -0.93 14.02 0.82
N PHE A 161 -1.32 13.75 2.08
CA PHE A 161 -1.04 12.47 2.74
C PHE A 161 -1.70 11.32 1.98
N PHE A 162 -2.97 11.47 1.58
CA PHE A 162 -3.64 10.42 0.83
C PHE A 162 -2.95 10.14 -0.51
N ASP A 163 -2.39 11.14 -1.20
CA ASP A 163 -1.62 10.90 -2.43
C ASP A 163 -0.42 9.99 -2.17
N VAL A 164 0.35 10.26 -1.11
CA VAL A 164 1.47 9.42 -0.69
C VAL A 164 0.99 8.01 -0.32
N PHE A 165 -0.13 7.91 0.39
CA PHE A 165 -0.76 6.64 0.75
C PHE A 165 -1.17 5.83 -0.49
N ALA A 166 -1.85 6.47 -1.45
CA ALA A 166 -2.31 5.84 -2.68
C ALA A 166 -1.15 5.35 -3.55
N ILE A 167 -0.11 6.17 -3.72
CA ILE A 167 1.11 5.79 -4.45
C ILE A 167 1.78 4.59 -3.76
N SER A 168 1.96 4.65 -2.45
CA SER A 168 2.65 3.59 -1.70
C SER A 168 1.87 2.26 -1.70
N VAL A 169 0.54 2.31 -1.53
CA VAL A 169 -0.30 1.10 -1.54
C VAL A 169 -0.39 0.52 -2.95
N SER A 170 -0.57 1.35 -3.99
CA SER A 170 -0.65 0.89 -5.38
C SER A 170 0.67 0.26 -5.84
N MET A 171 1.82 0.85 -5.54
CA MET A 171 3.12 0.27 -5.87
C MET A 171 3.39 -1.03 -5.10
N SER A 172 3.04 -1.08 -3.80
CA SER A 172 3.23 -2.29 -2.99
C SER A 172 2.34 -3.45 -3.46
N THR A 173 1.10 -3.17 -3.86
CA THR A 173 0.18 -4.17 -4.43
C THR A 173 0.61 -4.62 -5.81
N ALA A 174 1.03 -3.71 -6.70
CA ALA A 174 1.58 -4.05 -8.01
C ALA A 174 2.80 -4.98 -7.88
N ALA A 175 3.71 -4.69 -6.95
CA ALA A 175 4.86 -5.55 -6.69
C ALA A 175 4.48 -6.92 -6.12
N LEU A 176 3.41 -7.03 -5.33
CA LEU A 176 2.89 -8.33 -4.89
C LEU A 176 2.36 -9.13 -6.08
N VAL A 177 1.52 -8.52 -6.92
CA VAL A 177 0.97 -9.15 -8.14
C VAL A 177 2.10 -9.63 -9.05
N PHE A 178 3.10 -8.78 -9.29
CA PHE A 178 4.28 -9.14 -10.08
C PHE A 178 5.04 -10.33 -9.47
N SER A 179 5.27 -10.34 -8.16
CA SER A 179 5.98 -11.43 -7.49
C SER A 179 5.24 -12.77 -7.57
N VAL A 180 3.90 -12.74 -7.55
CA VAL A 180 3.05 -13.93 -7.70
C VAL A 180 3.03 -14.40 -9.15
N ALA A 181 2.95 -13.48 -10.11
CA ALA A 181 3.02 -13.78 -11.54
C ALA A 181 4.35 -14.45 -11.91
N MET A 182 5.47 -13.91 -11.42
CA MET A 182 6.80 -14.48 -11.62
C MET A 182 6.93 -15.89 -11.03
N GLU A 183 6.35 -16.14 -9.85
CA GLU A 183 6.38 -17.47 -9.23
C GLU A 183 5.59 -18.49 -10.07
N LYS A 184 4.41 -18.11 -10.57
CA LYS A 184 3.62 -18.96 -11.48
C LYS A 184 4.35 -19.22 -12.78
N TRP A 185 4.99 -18.20 -13.36
CA TRP A 185 5.80 -18.34 -14.57
C TRP A 185 6.96 -19.30 -14.34
N ARG A 186 7.67 -19.16 -13.21
CA ARG A 186 8.77 -20.06 -12.82
C ARG A 186 8.29 -21.51 -12.73
N GLN A 187 7.15 -21.75 -12.11
CA GLN A 187 6.56 -23.09 -12.03
C GLN A 187 6.18 -23.64 -13.40
N HIS A 188 5.63 -22.81 -14.29
CA HIS A 188 5.28 -23.22 -15.64
C HIS A 188 6.52 -23.60 -16.47
N VAL A 189 7.60 -22.80 -16.40
CA VAL A 189 8.88 -23.11 -17.06
C VAL A 189 9.51 -24.39 -16.51
N LEU A 190 9.48 -24.59 -15.19
CA LEU A 190 9.99 -25.82 -14.56
C LEU A 190 9.17 -27.06 -14.93
N ALA A 191 7.85 -26.93 -15.05
CA ALA A 191 6.98 -28.01 -15.50
C ALA A 191 7.24 -28.37 -16.98
N ASN A 192 7.47 -27.36 -17.83
CA ASN A 192 7.76 -27.56 -19.25
C ASN A 192 9.15 -28.19 -19.47
N ASN A 193 10.17 -27.79 -18.70
CA ASN A 193 11.53 -28.35 -18.80
C ASN A 193 11.68 -29.77 -18.20
N ARG A 194 10.70 -30.27 -17.45
CA ARG A 194 10.70 -31.64 -16.90
C ARG A 194 10.09 -32.69 -17.82
N GLN A 195 9.46 -32.30 -18.93
CA GLN A 195 8.95 -33.29 -19.88
C GLN A 195 10.12 -33.90 -20.66
N PRO A 196 10.37 -35.22 -20.59
CA PRO A 196 11.40 -35.84 -21.40
C PRO A 196 11.02 -35.65 -22.87
N LYS A 197 11.94 -35.10 -23.67
CA LYS A 197 11.77 -35.04 -25.13
C LYS A 197 11.49 -36.47 -25.61
N PRO A 198 10.42 -36.73 -26.38
CA PRO A 198 10.19 -38.06 -26.93
C PRO A 198 11.42 -38.43 -27.76
N VAL A 199 12.10 -39.50 -27.34
CA VAL A 199 13.18 -40.09 -28.13
C VAL A 199 12.53 -40.51 -29.45
N PRO A 200 12.96 -39.99 -30.60
CA PRO A 200 12.39 -40.43 -31.86
C PRO A 200 12.66 -41.93 -31.98
N THR A 201 11.61 -42.72 -31.92
CA THR A 201 11.65 -44.15 -32.22
C THR A 201 12.14 -44.26 -33.67
N ARG A 202 13.42 -44.60 -33.82
CA ARG A 202 14.03 -44.94 -35.09
C ARG A 202 13.27 -46.16 -35.59
N ILE A 203 12.37 -45.94 -36.54
CA ILE A 203 11.66 -47.02 -37.23
C ILE A 203 12.73 -47.76 -38.03
N ASP A 204 13.14 -48.93 -37.54
CA ASP A 204 13.99 -49.85 -38.29
C ASP A 204 13.21 -50.35 -39.51
N LYS A 205 13.45 -49.70 -40.65
CA LYS A 205 12.98 -50.13 -41.96
C LYS A 205 14.00 -51.08 -42.59
N HIS A 206 14.12 -52.30 -42.11
CA HIS A 206 14.74 -53.39 -42.87
C HIS A 206 14.09 -54.73 -42.48
N ALA A 207 13.06 -55.09 -43.24
CA ALA A 207 12.54 -56.44 -43.39
C ALA A 207 12.41 -56.70 -44.90
#